data_AF-A0A511CXX9-F1
#
_entry.id   AF-A0A511CXX9-F1
#
_cell.length_a   1.000
_cell.length_b   1.000
_cell.length_c   1.000
_cell.angle_alpha   90.00
_cell.angle_beta   90.00
_cell.angle_gamma   90.00
#
_symmetry.space_group_name_H-M   'P 1'
#
loop_
_entity.id
_entity.type
_entity.pdbx_description
1 polymer ?
#
loop_
_entity_poly.entity_id
_entity_poly.type
_entity_poly.pdbx_seq_one_letter_code
_entity_poly.pdbx_strand_id
1 'polypeptide(L)'
;MSELTRESPAQGAHPLPAGPYRPRTSVFWWVRRRSYLLFVLRELSCVFVAWFVVYLLLLVAAVHRGNDAYQGFLQWSGQPGMLVLNLVALAFVVLHAITWFNLAPKAMVVRLHGRRLPSRIVAAGHFTAWLVVSALVAWLVVG
;
A
#
# COMPACT_ATOMS: atom_id res chain seq x y z
N MET A 1 -11.93 0.67 82.58
CA MET A 1 -10.74 1.20 81.89
C MET A 1 -9.81 0.04 81.59
N SER A 2 -10.03 -0.63 80.47
CA SER A 2 -9.10 -1.57 79.81
C SER A 2 -9.78 -2.07 78.53
N GLU A 3 -9.96 -1.16 77.57
CA GLU A 3 -9.94 -1.56 76.16
C GLU A 3 -8.55 -2.13 75.86
N LEU A 4 -8.50 -3.29 75.21
CA LEU A 4 -7.39 -3.91 74.46
C LEU A 4 -7.76 -5.41 74.42
N THR A 5 -7.91 -6.12 73.31
CA THR A 5 -7.48 -5.87 71.94
C THR A 5 -8.32 -6.79 71.06
N ARG A 6 -9.09 -6.24 70.12
CA ARG A 6 -9.62 -7.01 68.99
C ARG A 6 -8.44 -7.39 68.11
N GLU A 7 -7.88 -8.58 68.30
CA GLU A 7 -6.95 -9.16 67.32
C GLU A 7 -7.75 -9.75 66.15
N SER A 8 -8.16 -8.88 65.24
CA SER A 8 -8.28 -9.28 63.83
C SER A 8 -7.96 -8.07 62.98
N PRO A 9 -6.89 -8.17 62.19
CA PRO A 9 -7.18 -8.26 60.78
C PRO A 9 -6.39 -9.40 60.17
N ALA A 10 -7.09 -10.26 59.42
CA ALA A 10 -6.48 -10.98 58.32
C ALA A 10 -5.63 -9.97 57.53
N GLN A 11 -4.31 -10.11 57.69
CA GLN A 11 -3.32 -9.27 57.04
C GLN A 11 -3.67 -9.16 55.57
N GLY A 12 -3.88 -7.93 55.12
CA GLY A 12 -4.16 -7.61 53.74
C GLY A 12 -3.03 -8.15 52.88
N ALA A 13 -3.29 -9.27 52.21
CA ALA A 13 -2.55 -9.64 51.02
C ALA A 13 -2.84 -8.54 49.99
N HIS A 14 -1.98 -7.52 49.96
CA HIS A 14 -2.00 -6.51 48.91
C HIS A 14 -1.91 -7.24 47.57
N PRO A 15 -2.90 -7.11 46.67
CA PRO A 15 -2.77 -7.63 45.33
C PRO A 15 -1.55 -6.97 44.70
N LEU A 16 -0.54 -7.78 44.37
CA LEU A 16 0.63 -7.32 43.62
C LEU A 16 0.10 -6.63 42.36
N PRO A 17 0.49 -5.38 42.06
CA PRO A 17 -0.03 -4.67 40.91
C PRO A 17 0.21 -5.54 39.69
N ALA A 18 -0.87 -5.93 38.99
CA ALA A 18 -0.78 -6.71 37.77
C ALA A 18 0.15 -5.96 36.82
N GLY A 19 1.30 -6.57 36.51
CA GLY A 19 2.30 -5.97 35.64
C GLY A 19 1.67 -5.55 34.31
N PRO A 20 2.18 -4.49 33.66
CA PRO A 20 1.56 -3.93 32.47
C PRO A 20 1.37 -5.00 31.39
N TYR A 21 0.11 -5.34 31.13
CA TYR A 21 -0.28 -6.35 30.15
C TYR A 21 0.12 -5.86 28.74
N ARG A 22 1.07 -6.54 28.09
CA ARG A 22 1.39 -6.32 26.68
C ARG A 22 0.56 -7.27 25.82
N PRO A 23 -0.46 -6.80 25.09
CA PRO A 23 -1.20 -7.65 24.18
C PRO A 23 -0.24 -8.18 23.10
N ARG A 24 -0.28 -9.50 22.85
CA ARG A 24 0.43 -10.12 21.72
C ARG A 24 -0.23 -9.65 20.42
N THR A 25 0.49 -8.91 19.61
CA THR A 25 0.04 -8.54 18.26
C THR A 25 0.12 -9.76 17.36
N SER A 26 -1.04 -10.23 16.87
CA SER A 26 -1.13 -11.33 15.90
C SER A 26 -0.47 -10.94 14.58
N VAL A 27 0.21 -11.84 13.87
CA VAL A 27 0.83 -11.58 12.55
C VAL A 27 -0.17 -11.04 11.51
N PHE A 28 -1.46 -11.37 11.64
CA PHE A 28 -2.54 -10.89 10.78
C PHE A 28 -3.25 -9.63 11.30
N TRP A 29 -2.63 -8.91 12.23
CA TRP A 29 -3.16 -7.66 12.80
C TRP A 29 -3.52 -6.63 11.71
N TRP A 30 -2.76 -6.60 10.62
CA TRP A 30 -2.89 -5.64 9.52
C TRP A 30 -4.15 -5.86 8.67
N VAL A 31 -4.72 -7.07 8.64
CA VAL A 31 -5.97 -7.37 7.92
C VAL A 31 -7.19 -6.82 8.66
N ARG A 32 -7.08 -6.60 9.97
CA ARG A 32 -8.20 -6.17 10.82
C ARG A 32 -8.67 -4.74 10.55
N ARG A 33 -7.81 -3.88 10.00
CA ARG A 33 -8.15 -2.47 9.71
C ARG A 33 -7.71 -2.11 8.30
N ARG A 34 -8.64 -1.57 7.50
CA ARG A 34 -8.39 -1.15 6.11
C ARG A 34 -7.18 -0.22 5.97
N SER A 35 -6.95 0.68 6.94
CA SER A 35 -5.79 1.58 6.92
C SER A 35 -4.45 0.86 7.01
N TYR A 36 -4.35 -0.21 7.82
CA TYR A 36 -3.14 -1.01 7.94
C TYR A 36 -2.95 -1.91 6.73
N LEU A 37 -4.06 -2.45 6.20
CA LEU A 37 -4.05 -3.25 4.98
C LEU A 37 -3.50 -2.44 3.79
N LEU A 38 -4.00 -1.21 3.59
CA LEU A 38 -3.51 -0.31 2.55
C LEU A 38 -2.06 0.11 2.77
N PHE A 39 -1.63 0.29 4.02
CA PHE A 39 -0.23 0.57 4.33
C PHE A 39 0.69 -0.59 3.95
N VAL A 40 0.37 -1.82 4.38
CA VAL A 40 1.18 -3.00 4.06
C VAL A 40 1.17 -3.29 2.56
N LEU A 41 0.02 -3.18 1.90
CA LEU A 41 -0.07 -3.31 0.44
C LEU A 41 0.75 -2.26 -0.30
N ARG A 42 0.81 -1.02 0.22
CA ARG A 42 1.67 0.03 -0.33
C ARG A 42 3.14 -0.31 -0.17
N GLU A 43 3.57 -0.79 0.99
CA GLU A 43 4.97 -1.22 1.16
C GLU A 43 5.29 -2.41 0.23
N LEU A 44 4.39 -3.40 0.13
CA LEU A 44 4.59 -4.56 -0.74
C LEU A 44 4.62 -4.19 -2.23
N SER A 45 3.89 -3.14 -2.62
CA SER A 45 3.85 -2.69 -4.02
C SER A 45 5.21 -2.25 -4.56
N CYS A 46 6.18 -1.87 -3.72
CA CYS A 46 7.51 -1.45 -4.20
C CYS A 46 8.26 -2.59 -4.91
N VAL A 47 8.06 -3.83 -4.47
CA VAL A 47 8.67 -5.02 -5.10
C VAL A 47 8.09 -5.25 -6.49
N PHE A 48 6.78 -5.08 -6.64
CA PHE A 48 6.10 -5.21 -7.93
C PHE A 48 6.46 -4.07 -8.89
N VAL A 49 6.61 -2.85 -8.38
CA VAL A 49 7.11 -1.70 -9.15
C VAL A 49 8.52 -1.98 -9.65
N ALA A 50 9.41 -2.47 -8.78
CA ALA A 50 10.77 -2.83 -9.17
C ALA A 50 10.79 -3.93 -10.25
N TRP A 51 9.96 -4.97 -10.10
CA TRP A 51 9.77 -5.99 -11.13
C TRP A 51 9.31 -5.39 -12.46
N PHE A 52 8.32 -4.50 -12.45
CA PHE A 52 7.81 -3.85 -13.65
C PHE A 52 8.88 -3.03 -14.38
N VAL A 53 9.72 -2.30 -13.63
CA VAL A 53 10.86 -1.57 -14.19
C VAL A 53 11.86 -2.51 -14.84
N VAL A 54 12.23 -3.61 -14.16
CA VAL A 54 13.13 -4.62 -14.73
C VAL A 54 12.54 -5.24 -15.99
N TYR A 55 11.25 -5.58 -15.97
CA TYR A 55 10.54 -6.14 -17.10
C TYR A 55 10.57 -5.21 -18.32
N LEU A 56 10.33 -3.90 -18.12
CA LEU A 56 10.43 -2.90 -19.18
C LEU A 56 11.86 -2.75 -19.71
N LEU A 57 12.87 -2.81 -18.84
CA LEU A 57 14.27 -2.77 -19.26
C LEU A 57 14.64 -4.00 -20.10
N LEU A 58 14.13 -5.19 -19.75
CA LEU A 58 14.31 -6.40 -20.56
C LEU A 58 13.65 -6.27 -21.94
N LEU A 59 12.44 -5.69 -21.99
CA LEU A 59 11.76 -5.39 -23.25
C LEU A 59 12.60 -4.43 -24.12
N VAL A 60 13.07 -3.31 -23.56
CA VAL A 60 13.91 -2.35 -24.28
C VAL A 60 15.21 -3.00 -24.76
N ALA A 61 15.85 -3.82 -23.92
CA ALA A 61 17.05 -4.56 -24.30
C ALA A 61 16.78 -5.58 -25.42
N ALA A 62 15.63 -6.25 -25.41
CA ALA A 62 15.23 -7.19 -26.46
C ALA A 62 14.98 -6.47 -27.79
N VAL A 63 14.28 -5.33 -27.76
CA VAL A 63 14.05 -4.48 -28.94
C VAL A 63 15.39 -3.97 -29.52
N HIS A 64 16.32 -3.55 -28.67
CA HIS A 64 17.64 -3.07 -29.11
C HIS A 64 18.51 -4.18 -29.75
N ARG A 65 18.35 -5.44 -29.32
CA ARG A 65 19.12 -6.58 -29.85
C ARG A 65 18.60 -7.12 -31.19
N GLY A 66 17.49 -6.58 -31.70
CA GLY A 66 16.92 -6.95 -32.99
C GLY A 66 15.76 -7.95 -32.91
N ASN A 67 15.27 -8.34 -34.09
CA ASN A 67 13.99 -9.04 -34.23
C ASN A 67 13.96 -10.41 -33.53
N ASP A 68 15.04 -11.19 -33.60
CA ASP A 68 15.08 -12.54 -33.03
C ASP A 68 15.02 -12.51 -31.49
N ALA A 69 15.76 -11.59 -30.87
CA ALA A 69 15.72 -11.38 -29.42
C ALA A 69 14.35 -10.87 -28.96
N TYR A 70 13.72 -10.00 -29.75
CA TYR A 70 12.37 -9.50 -29.47
C TYR A 70 11.32 -10.61 -29.56
N GLN A 71 11.36 -11.46 -30.60
CA GLN A 71 10.44 -12.60 -30.74
C GLN A 71 10.61 -13.60 -29.59
N GLY A 72 11.85 -13.89 -29.18
CA GLY A 72 12.12 -14.73 -28.01
C GLY A 72 11.56 -14.14 -26.72
N PHE A 73 11.69 -12.82 -26.53
CA PHE A 73 11.07 -12.12 -25.40
C PHE A 73 9.54 -12.17 -25.45
N LEU A 74 8.92 -12.00 -26.62
CA LEU A 74 7.46 -12.11 -26.78
C LEU A 74 6.93 -13.50 -26.45
N GLN A 75 7.61 -14.56 -26.90
CA GLN A 75 7.22 -15.94 -26.58
C GLN A 75 7.32 -16.21 -25.07
N TRP A 76 8.38 -15.73 -24.41
CA TRP A 76 8.54 -15.83 -22.96
C TRP A 76 7.48 -15.00 -22.21
N SER A 77 7.24 -13.77 -22.67
CA SER A 77 6.22 -12.87 -22.12
C SER A 77 4.80 -13.41 -22.30
N GLY A 78 4.53 -14.13 -23.38
CA GLY A 78 3.23 -14.70 -23.71
C GLY A 78 2.87 -15.92 -22.85
N GLN A 79 3.80 -16.41 -22.02
CA GLN A 79 3.51 -17.50 -21.10
C GLN A 79 2.40 -17.07 -20.11
N PRO A 80 1.38 -17.91 -19.87
CA PRO A 80 0.24 -17.55 -19.03
C PRO A 80 0.65 -17.14 -17.62
N GLY A 81 1.70 -17.75 -17.06
CA GLY A 81 2.25 -17.36 -15.76
C GLY A 81 2.85 -15.96 -15.74
N MET A 82 3.56 -15.57 -16.81
CA MET A 82 4.16 -14.25 -16.96
C MET A 82 3.09 -13.18 -17.17
N LEU A 83 2.06 -13.48 -17.97
CA LEU A 83 0.88 -12.63 -18.14
C LEU A 83 0.18 -12.35 -16.80
N VAL A 84 -0.11 -13.39 -16.01
CA VAL A 84 -0.73 -13.23 -14.69
C VAL A 84 0.17 -12.40 -13.77
N LEU A 85 1.48 -12.67 -13.74
CA LEU A 85 2.43 -11.92 -12.92
C LEU A 85 2.44 -10.43 -13.30
N ASN A 86 2.47 -10.11 -14.59
CA ASN A 86 2.47 -8.73 -15.07
C ASN A 86 1.14 -8.03 -14.79
N LEU A 87 0.00 -8.71 -14.90
CA LEU A 87 -1.30 -8.16 -14.53
C LEU A 87 -1.40 -7.87 -13.03
N VAL A 88 -0.89 -8.78 -12.19
CA VAL A 88 -0.83 -8.57 -10.73
C VAL A 88 0.11 -7.41 -10.41
N ALA A 89 1.30 -7.37 -11.03
CA ALA A 89 2.25 -6.28 -10.86
C ALA A 89 1.63 -4.93 -11.27
N LEU A 90 0.91 -4.89 -12.39
CA LEU A 90 0.20 -3.70 -12.86
C LEU A 90 -0.84 -3.24 -11.83
N ALA A 91 -1.64 -4.16 -11.27
CA ALA A 91 -2.60 -3.82 -10.23
C ALA A 91 -1.92 -3.23 -8.97
N PHE A 92 -0.77 -3.76 -8.56
CA PHE A 92 0.01 -3.21 -7.45
C PHE A 92 0.62 -1.85 -7.77
N VAL A 93 1.11 -1.63 -8.99
CA VAL A 93 1.62 -0.32 -9.45
C VAL A 93 0.50 0.72 -9.45
N VAL A 94 -0.69 0.35 -9.92
CA VAL A 94 -1.88 1.22 -9.86
C VAL A 94 -2.24 1.54 -8.41
N LEU A 95 -2.29 0.52 -7.53
CA LEU A 95 -2.53 0.73 -6.11
C LEU A 95 -1.47 1.66 -5.47
N HIS A 96 -0.20 1.51 -5.85
CA HIS A 96 0.90 2.37 -5.43
C HIS A 96 0.66 3.82 -5.85
N ALA A 97 0.37 4.05 -7.13
CA ALA A 97 0.08 5.38 -7.66
C ALA A 97 -1.13 6.02 -6.95
N ILE A 98 -2.22 5.26 -6.77
CA ILE A 98 -3.45 5.71 -6.10
C ILE A 98 -3.20 6.08 -4.64
N THR A 99 -2.47 5.24 -3.90
CA THR A 99 -2.17 5.52 -2.49
C THR A 99 -1.26 6.74 -2.38
N TRP A 100 -0.27 6.89 -3.26
CA TRP A 100 0.58 8.08 -3.33
C TRP A 100 -0.22 9.35 -3.66
N PHE A 101 -1.08 9.33 -4.70
CA PHE A 101 -1.94 10.46 -5.06
C PHE A 101 -2.95 10.83 -3.97
N ASN A 102 -3.39 9.87 -3.14
CA ASN A 102 -4.26 10.16 -2.00
C ASN A 102 -3.52 10.74 -0.79
N LEU A 103 -2.21 10.48 -0.66
CA LEU A 103 -1.38 11.01 0.42
C LEU A 103 -0.75 12.36 0.07
N ALA A 104 -0.37 12.59 -1.19
CA ALA A 104 0.25 13.83 -1.65
C ALA A 104 -0.54 15.12 -1.26
N PRO A 105 -1.86 15.23 -1.52
CA PRO A 105 -2.65 16.41 -1.14
C PRO A 105 -3.08 16.41 0.34
N LYS A 106 -2.79 15.36 1.10
CA LYS A 106 -2.95 15.34 2.57
C LYS A 106 -1.69 15.85 3.29
N ALA A 107 -0.51 15.62 2.70
CA ALA A 107 0.76 16.16 3.20
C ALA A 107 0.93 17.64 2.83
N MET A 108 0.45 18.06 1.66
CA MET A 108 0.36 19.48 1.30
C MET A 108 -0.91 20.09 1.89
N VAL A 109 -0.77 20.91 2.94
CA VAL A 109 -1.86 21.77 3.42
C VAL A 109 -2.06 22.91 2.41
N VAL A 110 -2.65 22.62 1.25
CA VAL A 110 -2.99 23.63 0.25
C VAL A 110 -4.23 24.37 0.74
N ARG A 111 -4.00 25.52 1.39
CA ARG A 111 -5.05 26.51 1.69
C ARG A 111 -5.23 27.38 0.46
N LEU A 112 -6.32 27.20 -0.28
CA LEU A 112 -6.72 28.10 -1.35
C LEU A 112 -7.78 29.06 -0.81
N HIS A 113 -7.54 30.38 -0.88
CA HIS A 113 -8.53 31.41 -0.51
C HIS A 113 -9.14 31.30 0.91
N GLY A 114 -8.36 30.87 1.90
CA GLY A 114 -8.82 30.78 3.30
C GLY A 114 -9.81 29.65 3.61
N ARG A 115 -10.21 28.84 2.62
CA ARG A 115 -11.01 27.63 2.82
C ARG A 115 -10.15 26.38 2.58
N ARG A 116 -10.31 25.36 3.43
CA ARG A 116 -9.67 24.05 3.22
C ARG A 116 -10.31 23.41 1.98
N LEU A 117 -9.58 23.35 0.88
CA LEU A 117 -10.05 22.63 -0.30
C LEU A 117 -10.15 21.14 0.05
N PRO A 118 -11.29 20.47 -0.18
CA PRO A 118 -11.41 19.05 0.07
C PRO A 118 -10.35 18.30 -0.75
N SER A 119 -9.41 17.61 -0.10
CA SER A 119 -8.35 16.83 -0.76
C SER A 119 -8.88 15.82 -1.80
N ARG A 120 -10.17 15.49 -1.71
CA ARG A 120 -10.92 14.63 -2.65
C ARG A 120 -11.06 15.23 -4.06
N ILE A 121 -11.16 16.55 -4.19
CA ILE A 121 -11.34 17.22 -5.50
C ILE A 121 -10.01 17.24 -6.28
N VAL A 122 -8.90 17.49 -5.58
CA VAL A 122 -7.56 17.44 -6.19
C VAL A 122 -7.19 16.01 -6.58
N ALA A 123 -7.52 15.02 -5.73
CA ALA A 123 -7.37 13.61 -6.07
C ALA A 123 -8.23 13.23 -7.30
N ALA A 124 -9.50 13.65 -7.33
CA ALA A 124 -10.39 13.40 -8.46
C ALA A 124 -9.81 13.97 -9.78
N GLY A 125 -9.25 15.18 -9.76
CA GLY A 125 -8.59 15.75 -10.94
C GLY A 125 -7.40 14.93 -11.45
N HIS A 126 -6.57 14.40 -10.54
CA HIS A 126 -5.47 13.52 -10.92
C HIS A 126 -5.96 12.19 -11.49
N PHE A 127 -7.02 11.61 -10.90
CA PHE A 127 -7.64 10.40 -11.43
C PHE A 127 -8.25 10.62 -12.81
N THR A 128 -8.91 11.76 -13.04
CA THR A 128 -9.46 12.11 -14.35
C THR A 128 -8.34 12.31 -15.37
N ALA A 129 -7.28 13.05 -15.03
CA ALA A 129 -6.13 13.22 -15.92
C ALA A 129 -5.46 11.87 -16.24
N TRP A 130 -5.31 10.99 -15.26
CA TRP A 130 -4.76 9.64 -15.44
C TRP A 130 -5.64 8.76 -16.33
N LEU A 131 -6.96 8.82 -16.16
CA LEU A 131 -7.92 8.12 -17.01
C LEU A 131 -7.81 8.62 -18.47
N VAL A 132 -7.76 9.94 -18.67
CA VAL A 132 -7.63 10.56 -20.00
C VAL A 132 -6.33 10.14 -20.69
N VAL A 133 -5.20 10.22 -19.98
CA VAL A 133 -3.90 9.77 -20.50
C VAL A 133 -3.94 8.28 -20.84
N SER A 134 -4.51 7.45 -19.96
CA SER A 134 -4.62 6.01 -20.22
C SER A 134 -5.49 5.72 -21.44
N ALA A 135 -6.61 6.42 -21.60
CA ALA A 135 -7.48 6.29 -22.77
C ALA A 135 -6.78 6.75 -24.06
N LEU A 136 -5.99 7.82 -23.99
CA LEU A 136 -5.26 8.36 -25.13
C LEU A 136 -4.13 7.41 -25.57
N VAL A 137 -3.42 6.80 -24.62
CA VAL A 137 -2.43 5.74 -24.90
C VAL A 137 -3.11 4.51 -25.49
N ALA A 138 -4.22 4.06 -24.92
CA ALA A 138 -4.97 2.92 -25.45
C ALA A 138 -5.45 3.18 -26.89
N TRP A 139 -5.93 4.40 -27.16
CA TRP A 139 -6.30 4.83 -28.50
C TRP A 139 -5.11 4.82 -29.47
N LEU A 140 -3.93 5.32 -29.06
CA LEU A 140 -2.72 5.29 -29.89
C LEU A 140 -2.18 3.87 -30.18
N VAL A 141 -2.46 2.91 -29.31
CA VAL A 141 -1.98 1.52 -29.47
C VAL A 141 -2.94 0.69 -30.32
N VAL A 142 -4.25 0.95 -30.23
CA VAL A 142 -5.30 0.17 -30.91
C VAL A 142 -5.77 0.82 -32.20
N GLY A 143 -5.73 2.16 -32.29
CA GLY A 143 -6.08 2.93 -33.48
C GLY A 143 -4.93 3.04 -34.45
#